data_AF-A0A927S5G0-F1
#
_entry.id   AF-A0A927S5G0-F1
#
_cell.length_a   1.000
_cell.length_b   1.000
_cell.length_c   1.000
_cell.angle_alpha   90.00
_cell.angle_beta   90.00
_cell.angle_gamma   90.00
#
_symmetry.space_group_name_H-M   'P 1'
#
loop_
_entity.id
_entity.type
_entity.pdbx_description
1 polymer ?
#
loop_
_entity_poly.entity_id
_entity_poly.type
_entity_poly.pdbx_seq_one_letter_code
_entity_poly.pdbx_strand_id
1 'polypeptide(L)'
;MKSYTSNELRSLFLKFFQDHGHAVISSASVIPENDPTVLFTTAGMHPLVPYLMGEKHPSGTRLTDVQKCIRTGDIEDVGDFSHLTFFQMLGNWSLGDYFKKEMIPWSWEFLTSPDYLGLPKERLAFSVFAGDEDCPRDEESAQLWRDCGVADDHIFFLPKENNWWGPAGTTGPCGPDTEMFFITDKEPCGPDCSPACSCGRYLEIWNDVFMQYNKNAEGKFEPLIQKNVDTGMGLERTICVLNGKKSVYETDAFTDILAKIAELSGKEYGSDDETTKAFRIIADHMRTSTFIMGDDRGVSPSNVDQGYVLRRLIRRAVRYGMGIGMPDGFTGEIAKVVIAQFEEVYPELKRNEAFVLEQLALEENRFA
;
A
#
# COMPACT_ATOMS: atom_id res chain seq x y z
N MET A 1 -12.36 5.49 21.92
CA MET A 1 -11.14 4.94 21.32
C MET A 1 -10.25 6.11 20.93
N LYS A 2 -8.94 5.96 21.05
CA LYS A 2 -7.97 6.92 20.52
C LYS A 2 -8.17 6.97 19.01
N SER A 3 -8.40 8.16 18.44
CA SER A 3 -8.40 8.31 16.98
C SER A 3 -6.96 8.50 16.54
N TYR A 4 -6.55 7.78 15.51
CA TYR A 4 -5.22 7.88 14.93
C TYR A 4 -5.29 8.71 13.65
N THR A 5 -4.35 9.63 13.47
CA THR A 5 -4.06 10.26 12.18
C THR A 5 -3.06 9.44 11.38
N SER A 6 -3.07 9.62 10.07
CA SER A 6 -2.07 9.07 9.15
C SER A 6 -0.65 9.44 9.58
N ASN A 7 -0.43 10.69 10.04
CA ASN A 7 0.87 11.14 10.55
C ASN A 7 1.30 10.37 11.81
N GLU A 8 0.40 10.20 12.77
CA GLU A 8 0.70 9.44 13.99
C GLU A 8 1.04 7.98 13.69
N LEU A 9 0.32 7.32 12.78
CA LEU A 9 0.62 5.93 12.41
C LEU A 9 1.99 5.80 11.75
N ARG A 10 2.36 6.71 10.83
CA ARG A 10 3.72 6.73 10.24
C ARG A 10 4.78 6.88 11.33
N SER A 11 4.64 7.88 12.20
CA SER A 11 5.62 8.13 13.26
C SER A 11 5.72 6.96 14.24
N LEU A 12 4.59 6.34 14.59
CA LEU A 12 4.55 5.20 15.51
C LEU A 12 5.26 3.98 14.92
N PHE A 13 4.99 3.65 13.66
CA PHE A 13 5.64 2.54 12.97
C PHE A 13 7.15 2.74 12.83
N LEU A 14 7.57 3.91 12.32
CA LEU A 14 8.99 4.22 12.14
C LEU A 14 9.73 4.22 13.49
N LYS A 15 9.09 4.73 14.55
CA LYS A 15 9.65 4.71 15.90
C LYS A 15 9.79 3.29 16.44
N PHE A 16 8.77 2.45 16.26
CA PHE A 16 8.79 1.06 16.68
C PHE A 16 9.98 0.31 16.07
N PHE A 17 10.17 0.39 14.75
CA PHE A 17 11.30 -0.29 14.09
C PHE A 17 12.64 0.39 14.38
N GLN A 18 12.68 1.71 14.55
CA GLN A 18 13.90 2.37 15.02
C GLN A 18 14.35 1.85 16.40
N ASP A 19 13.42 1.61 17.32
CA ASP A 19 13.71 1.02 18.63
C ASP A 19 14.18 -0.45 18.54
N HIS A 20 13.87 -1.13 17.43
CA HIS A 20 14.37 -2.46 17.07
C HIS A 20 15.67 -2.43 16.23
N GLY A 21 16.29 -1.26 16.11
CA GLY A 21 17.59 -1.07 15.47
C GLY A 21 17.53 -0.87 13.96
N HIS A 22 16.37 -0.59 13.39
CA HIS A 22 16.24 -0.27 11.97
C HIS A 22 16.64 1.18 11.69
N ALA A 23 17.44 1.38 10.65
CA ALA A 23 17.70 2.72 10.13
C ALA A 23 16.46 3.21 9.36
N VAL A 24 15.95 4.38 9.74
CA VAL A 24 14.89 5.06 8.98
C VAL A 24 15.50 5.60 7.69
N ILE A 25 14.97 5.16 6.54
CA ILE A 25 15.37 5.65 5.21
C ILE A 25 14.22 6.44 4.58
N SER A 26 14.53 7.24 3.56
CA SER A 26 13.52 7.99 2.82
C SER A 26 12.82 7.10 1.81
N SER A 27 11.51 7.33 1.59
CA SER A 27 10.79 6.75 0.45
C SER A 27 11.51 7.06 -0.86
N ALA A 28 11.65 6.04 -1.71
CA ALA A 28 12.12 6.24 -3.08
C ALA A 28 11.05 6.92 -3.94
N SER A 29 11.47 7.37 -5.12
CA SER A 29 10.59 7.91 -6.17
C SER A 29 9.50 6.91 -6.55
N VAL A 30 8.30 7.41 -6.89
CA VAL A 30 7.26 6.56 -7.51
C VAL A 30 7.62 6.11 -8.93
N ILE A 31 8.64 6.73 -9.54
CA ILE A 31 9.19 6.34 -10.84
C ILE A 31 10.51 5.58 -10.60
N PRO A 32 10.62 4.30 -11.00
CA PRO A 32 11.82 3.48 -10.80
C PRO A 32 13.05 4.03 -11.53
N GLU A 33 14.24 3.96 -10.92
CA GLU A 33 15.48 4.49 -11.51
C GLU A 33 16.11 3.57 -12.53
N ASN A 34 16.19 2.28 -12.18
CA ASN A 34 16.97 1.30 -12.92
C ASN A 34 16.18 0.02 -13.25
N ASP A 35 14.86 0.11 -13.30
CA ASP A 35 14.01 -1.04 -13.63
C ASP A 35 13.08 -0.73 -14.82
N PRO A 36 13.40 -1.21 -16.03
CA PRO A 36 12.56 -1.02 -17.20
C PRO A 36 11.35 -1.97 -17.25
N THR A 37 11.23 -2.91 -16.30
CA THR A 37 10.18 -3.93 -16.31
C THR A 37 8.90 -3.48 -15.61
N VAL A 38 8.99 -2.45 -14.75
CA VAL A 38 7.86 -1.88 -14.01
C VAL A 38 7.69 -0.39 -14.33
N LEU A 39 6.44 0.05 -14.46
CA LEU A 39 6.12 1.45 -14.76
C LEU A 39 6.30 2.37 -13.55
N PHE A 40 5.92 1.87 -12.37
CA PHE A 40 5.95 2.60 -11.11
C PHE A 40 6.49 1.71 -9.99
N THR A 41 6.95 2.34 -8.91
CA THR A 41 7.28 1.66 -7.65
C THR A 41 5.99 1.15 -6.99
N THR A 42 5.80 -0.18 -6.93
CA THR A 42 4.55 -0.80 -6.46
C THR A 42 4.61 -1.32 -5.02
N ALA A 43 5.81 -1.42 -4.45
CA ALA A 43 6.09 -1.87 -3.09
C ALA A 43 7.40 -1.25 -2.54
N GLY A 44 7.55 -1.23 -1.21
CA GLY A 44 8.75 -0.74 -0.53
C GLY A 44 10.03 -1.52 -0.82
N MET A 45 9.92 -2.80 -1.20
CA MET A 45 11.08 -3.61 -1.57
C MET A 45 11.70 -3.27 -2.93
N HIS A 46 10.96 -2.62 -3.84
CA HIS A 46 11.42 -2.39 -5.22
C HIS A 46 12.76 -1.66 -5.29
N PRO A 47 12.98 -0.54 -4.56
CA PRO A 47 14.27 0.15 -4.55
C PRO A 47 15.36 -0.64 -3.82
N LEU A 48 14.98 -1.67 -3.05
CA LEU A 48 15.88 -2.46 -2.22
C LEU A 48 16.32 -3.78 -2.86
N VAL A 49 15.84 -4.11 -4.06
CA VAL A 49 16.15 -5.36 -4.78
C VAL A 49 17.66 -5.66 -4.82
N PRO A 50 18.58 -4.72 -5.16
CA PRO A 50 20.01 -5.03 -5.18
C PRO A 50 20.53 -5.52 -3.81
N TYR A 51 20.04 -4.95 -2.73
CA TYR A 51 20.47 -5.30 -1.37
C TYR A 51 19.85 -6.61 -0.88
N LEU A 52 18.60 -6.88 -1.27
CA LEU A 52 17.93 -8.17 -1.05
C LEU A 52 18.66 -9.31 -1.79
N MET A 53 19.30 -8.99 -2.92
CA MET A 53 20.14 -9.92 -3.68
C MET A 53 21.56 -10.09 -3.12
N GLY A 54 21.94 -9.33 -2.08
CA GLY A 54 23.21 -9.49 -1.35
C GLY A 54 24.16 -8.30 -1.40
N GLU A 55 23.80 -7.20 -2.09
CA GLU A 55 24.57 -5.96 -1.97
C GLU A 55 24.44 -5.35 -0.57
N LYS A 56 25.46 -4.61 -0.13
CA LYS A 56 25.42 -3.93 1.17
C LYS A 56 24.72 -2.58 1.06
N HIS A 57 23.67 -2.38 1.86
CA HIS A 57 23.01 -1.08 1.96
C HIS A 57 23.84 -0.12 2.86
N PRO A 58 24.00 1.16 2.48
CA PRO A 58 24.83 2.13 3.23
C PRO A 58 24.34 2.38 4.66
N SER A 59 23.03 2.28 4.91
CA SER A 59 22.42 2.47 6.23
C SER A 59 22.42 1.22 7.14
N GLY A 60 23.03 0.10 6.70
CA GLY A 60 23.12 -1.13 7.48
C GLY A 60 22.19 -2.25 6.99
N THR A 61 21.95 -3.24 7.85
CA THR A 61 21.22 -4.48 7.51
C THR A 61 19.75 -4.49 7.93
N ARG A 62 19.29 -3.46 8.65
CA ARG A 62 17.91 -3.30 9.10
C ARG A 62 17.40 -1.93 8.68
N LEU A 63 16.32 -1.88 7.90
CA LEU A 63 15.83 -0.64 7.29
C LEU A 63 14.33 -0.48 7.53
N THR A 64 13.83 0.75 7.64
CA THR A 64 12.38 1.01 7.69
C THR A 64 12.02 2.33 7.01
N ASP A 65 10.87 2.38 6.34
CA ASP A 65 10.37 3.60 5.71
C ASP A 65 8.83 3.62 5.60
N VAL A 66 8.33 4.66 4.92
CA VAL A 66 6.96 4.74 4.41
C VAL A 66 7.01 5.03 2.91
N GLN A 67 7.07 3.98 2.11
CA GLN A 67 7.18 4.06 0.65
C GLN A 67 5.87 4.55 0.00
N LYS A 68 6.00 5.52 -0.91
CA LYS A 68 4.99 5.91 -1.89
C LYS A 68 4.82 4.79 -2.94
N CYS A 69 3.64 4.18 -3.03
CA CYS A 69 3.38 3.08 -3.95
C CYS A 69 2.30 3.44 -4.97
N ILE A 70 2.46 2.97 -6.21
CA ILE A 70 1.44 3.07 -7.25
C ILE A 70 1.20 1.68 -7.85
N ARG A 71 -0.04 1.18 -7.78
CA ARG A 71 -0.45 -0.10 -8.38
C ARG A 71 -1.45 0.14 -9.50
N THR A 72 -1.06 -0.23 -10.72
CA THR A 72 -1.91 -0.06 -11.91
C THR A 72 -2.93 -1.19 -12.07
N GLY A 73 -2.69 -2.35 -11.45
CA GLY A 73 -3.62 -3.49 -11.43
C GLY A 73 -4.94 -3.14 -10.73
N ASP A 74 -4.88 -2.28 -9.71
CA ASP A 74 -6.02 -1.96 -8.84
C ASP A 74 -6.92 -0.86 -9.42
N ILE A 75 -6.55 -0.23 -10.55
CA ILE A 75 -7.24 0.93 -11.14
C ILE A 75 -8.73 0.65 -11.41
N GLU A 76 -9.09 -0.59 -11.77
CA GLU A 76 -10.49 -0.93 -12.06
C GLU A 76 -11.33 -1.12 -10.79
N ASP A 77 -10.70 -1.50 -9.67
CA ASP A 77 -11.35 -1.70 -8.38
C ASP A 77 -11.49 -0.38 -7.59
N VAL A 78 -10.71 0.65 -7.95
CA VAL A 78 -10.84 1.99 -7.37
C VAL A 78 -12.28 2.50 -7.47
N GLY A 79 -12.79 2.95 -6.32
CA GLY A 79 -14.19 3.31 -6.11
C GLY A 79 -14.90 2.36 -5.14
N ASP A 80 -14.31 1.20 -4.85
CA ASP A 80 -14.76 0.31 -3.78
C ASP A 80 -14.42 0.89 -2.38
N PHE A 81 -14.42 0.08 -1.33
CA PHE A 81 -14.19 0.56 0.03
C PHE A 81 -12.69 0.63 0.43
N SER A 82 -11.76 0.03 -0.32
CA SER A 82 -10.38 -0.18 0.15
C SER A 82 -9.24 -0.13 -0.90
N HIS A 83 -9.51 -0.28 -2.19
CA HIS A 83 -8.49 -0.28 -3.24
C HIS A 83 -8.16 1.15 -3.68
N LEU A 84 -6.86 1.39 -3.86
CA LEU A 84 -6.29 2.69 -4.20
C LEU A 84 -5.25 2.51 -5.31
N THR A 85 -5.15 3.47 -6.23
CA THR A 85 -4.05 3.45 -7.21
C THR A 85 -2.75 3.88 -6.55
N PHE A 86 -2.79 4.96 -5.76
CA PHE A 86 -1.67 5.41 -4.92
C PHE A 86 -1.98 5.12 -3.46
N PHE A 87 -1.03 4.56 -2.73
CA PHE A 87 -1.12 4.35 -1.29
C PHE A 87 0.27 4.40 -0.66
N GLN A 88 0.31 4.44 0.67
CA GLN A 88 1.57 4.41 1.42
C GLN A 88 1.76 3.05 2.07
N MET A 89 2.92 2.45 1.84
CA MET A 89 3.32 1.18 2.42
C MET A 89 4.34 1.44 3.53
N LEU A 90 3.99 1.12 4.77
CA LEU A 90 4.95 1.14 5.87
C LEU A 90 5.72 -0.17 5.84
N GLY A 91 7.03 -0.08 5.64
CA GLY A 91 7.87 -1.26 5.44
C GLY A 91 9.03 -1.34 6.41
N ASN A 92 9.41 -2.56 6.74
CA ASN A 92 10.66 -2.84 7.44
C ASN A 92 11.37 -4.02 6.77
N TRP A 93 12.70 -3.95 6.73
CA TRP A 93 13.52 -4.92 6.03
C TRP A 93 14.62 -5.48 6.91
N SER A 94 14.83 -6.79 6.79
CA SER A 94 16.04 -7.49 7.23
C SER A 94 16.84 -7.88 5.99
N LEU A 95 18.07 -7.41 5.88
CA LEU A 95 19.01 -7.75 4.83
C LEU A 95 20.02 -8.76 5.35
N GLY A 96 19.62 -10.04 5.45
CA GLY A 96 20.48 -11.10 5.97
C GLY A 96 20.72 -11.07 7.49
N ASP A 97 19.83 -10.44 8.27
CA ASP A 97 20.03 -10.21 9.71
C ASP A 97 19.13 -11.09 10.59
N TYR A 98 17.86 -10.69 10.76
CA TYR A 98 16.81 -11.45 11.44
C TYR A 98 15.85 -12.11 10.44
N PHE A 99 15.00 -13.03 10.91
CA PHE A 99 14.02 -13.71 10.05
C PHE A 99 12.67 -13.87 10.76
N LYS A 100 11.94 -14.96 10.50
CA LYS A 100 10.62 -15.25 11.06
C LYS A 100 10.54 -15.13 12.58
N LYS A 101 11.53 -15.68 13.28
CA LYS A 101 11.54 -15.80 14.75
C LYS A 101 11.46 -14.44 15.46
N GLU A 102 12.07 -13.41 14.90
CA GLU A 102 11.99 -12.05 15.41
C GLU A 102 10.80 -11.30 14.80
N MET A 103 10.60 -11.42 13.48
CA MET A 103 9.61 -10.63 12.77
C MET A 103 8.18 -10.87 13.26
N ILE A 104 7.76 -12.14 13.37
CA ILE A 104 6.37 -12.48 13.72
C ILE A 104 6.00 -11.96 15.13
N PRO A 105 6.82 -12.15 16.17
CA PRO A 105 6.57 -11.53 17.47
C PRO A 105 6.53 -9.99 17.44
N TRP A 106 7.36 -9.33 16.64
CA TRP A 106 7.30 -7.87 16.49
C TRP A 106 6.03 -7.40 15.79
N SER A 107 5.59 -8.09 14.73
CA SER A 107 4.32 -7.84 14.07
C SER A 107 3.15 -8.00 15.05
N TRP A 108 3.17 -9.08 15.85
CA TRP A 108 2.16 -9.30 16.91
C TRP A 108 2.15 -8.20 17.97
N GLU A 109 3.33 -7.81 18.46
CA GLU A 109 3.50 -6.74 19.45
C GLU A 109 2.95 -5.42 18.92
N PHE A 110 3.36 -5.00 17.73
CA PHE A 110 2.92 -3.76 17.12
C PHE A 110 1.40 -3.72 16.94
N LEU A 111 0.81 -4.82 16.45
CA LEU A 111 -0.63 -4.93 16.22
C LEU A 111 -1.44 -4.93 17.54
N THR A 112 -0.98 -5.62 18.58
CA THR A 112 -1.84 -5.97 19.74
C THR A 112 -1.48 -5.30 21.05
N SER A 113 -0.26 -4.77 21.19
CA SER A 113 0.16 -4.09 22.42
C SER A 113 -0.63 -2.80 22.62
N PRO A 114 -1.11 -2.49 23.84
CA PRO A 114 -1.76 -1.22 24.15
C PRO A 114 -0.82 -0.01 24.02
N ASP A 115 0.49 -0.23 23.99
CA ASP A 115 1.50 0.82 23.76
C ASP A 115 1.61 1.21 22.28
N TYR A 116 1.07 0.37 21.37
CA TYR A 116 1.07 0.57 19.91
C TYR A 116 -0.36 0.63 19.37
N LEU A 117 -0.77 -0.31 18.51
CA LEU A 117 -2.07 -0.25 17.84
C LEU A 117 -3.21 -0.73 18.74
N GLY A 118 -2.94 -1.65 19.67
CA GLY A 118 -3.93 -2.16 20.62
C GLY A 118 -5.15 -2.80 19.94
N LEU A 119 -4.98 -3.42 18.77
CA LEU A 119 -6.08 -4.06 18.06
C LEU A 119 -6.61 -5.26 18.87
N PRO A 120 -7.94 -5.49 18.89
CA PRO A 120 -8.50 -6.66 19.56
C PRO A 120 -8.00 -7.94 18.91
N LYS A 121 -7.42 -8.84 19.71
CA LYS A 121 -6.76 -10.07 19.23
C LYS A 121 -7.73 -10.98 18.48
N GLU A 122 -8.98 -11.05 18.96
CA GLU A 122 -10.08 -11.79 18.35
C GLU A 122 -10.57 -11.22 17.02
N ARG A 123 -10.07 -10.05 16.61
CA ARG A 123 -10.35 -9.44 15.31
C ARG A 123 -9.20 -9.60 14.32
N LEU A 124 -8.14 -10.33 14.68
CA LEU A 124 -7.00 -10.59 13.81
C LEU A 124 -7.03 -12.03 13.31
N ALA A 125 -6.80 -12.22 12.01
CA ALA A 125 -6.57 -13.51 11.37
C ALA A 125 -5.25 -13.47 10.59
N PHE A 126 -4.65 -14.64 10.40
CA PHE A 126 -3.31 -14.77 9.83
C PHE A 126 -3.33 -15.83 8.73
N SER A 127 -2.73 -15.53 7.58
CA SER A 127 -2.48 -16.52 6.54
C SER A 127 -1.01 -16.94 6.54
N VAL A 128 -0.73 -18.18 6.13
CA VAL A 128 0.62 -18.73 5.96
C VAL A 128 0.65 -19.63 4.73
N PHE A 129 1.82 -19.80 4.13
CA PHE A 129 1.96 -20.60 2.91
C PHE A 129 1.63 -22.09 3.11
N ALA A 130 0.68 -22.62 2.31
CA ALA A 130 0.24 -24.01 2.35
C ALA A 130 1.26 -25.03 1.82
N GLY A 131 2.30 -24.57 1.14
CA GLY A 131 3.28 -25.43 0.48
C GLY A 131 2.85 -25.87 -0.91
N ASP A 132 3.84 -26.11 -1.77
CA ASP A 132 3.68 -26.70 -3.09
C ASP A 132 4.94 -27.51 -3.45
N GLU A 133 5.17 -27.75 -4.74
CA GLU A 133 6.36 -28.46 -5.24
C GLU A 133 7.67 -27.64 -5.14
N ASP A 134 7.57 -26.31 -5.07
CA ASP A 134 8.72 -25.40 -5.03
C ASP A 134 9.18 -25.10 -3.60
N CYS A 135 8.24 -25.05 -2.65
CA CYS A 135 8.53 -24.70 -1.27
C CYS A 135 7.64 -25.49 -0.29
N PRO A 136 8.19 -26.01 0.81
CA PRO A 136 7.39 -26.70 1.81
C PRO A 136 6.36 -25.78 2.46
N ARG A 137 5.32 -26.39 3.03
CA ARG A 137 4.34 -25.73 3.89
C ARG A 137 5.02 -24.99 5.03
N ASP A 138 4.57 -23.77 5.31
CA ASP A 138 5.18 -22.89 6.31
C ASP A 138 4.68 -23.17 7.73
N GLU A 139 5.07 -24.32 8.27
CA GLU A 139 4.76 -24.71 9.66
C GLU A 139 5.51 -23.84 10.68
N GLU A 140 6.64 -23.23 10.29
CA GLU A 140 7.44 -22.37 11.18
C GLU A 140 6.68 -21.09 11.53
N SER A 141 6.15 -20.38 10.52
CA SER A 141 5.36 -19.17 10.75
C SER A 141 4.07 -19.48 11.52
N ALA A 142 3.39 -20.57 11.19
CA ALA A 142 2.20 -21.02 11.92
C ALA A 142 2.49 -21.27 13.41
N GLN A 143 3.61 -21.93 13.74
CA GLN A 143 3.99 -22.17 15.12
C GLN A 143 4.35 -20.88 15.86
N LEU A 144 5.04 -19.93 15.21
CA LEU A 144 5.37 -18.64 15.81
C LEU A 144 4.11 -17.81 16.12
N TRP A 145 3.08 -17.86 15.28
CA TRP A 145 1.78 -17.25 15.58
C TRP A 145 1.09 -17.92 16.78
N ARG A 146 1.11 -19.27 16.85
CA ARG A 146 0.60 -19.99 18.03
C ARG A 146 1.33 -19.61 19.31
N ASP A 147 2.65 -19.46 19.25
CA ASP A 147 3.49 -19.06 20.38
C ASP A 147 3.15 -17.62 20.85
N CYS A 148 2.68 -16.76 19.94
CA CYS A 148 2.12 -15.44 20.27
C CYS A 148 0.72 -15.49 20.91
N GLY A 149 0.07 -16.65 20.92
CA GLY A 149 -1.24 -16.90 21.49
C GLY A 149 -2.39 -16.81 20.48
N VAL A 150 -2.11 -16.88 19.17
CA VAL A 150 -3.14 -16.94 18.13
C VAL A 150 -3.80 -18.32 18.13
N ALA A 151 -5.13 -18.38 18.07
CA ALA A 151 -5.89 -19.61 17.99
C ALA A 151 -5.79 -20.26 16.60
N ASP A 152 -5.86 -21.60 16.52
CA ASP A 152 -5.72 -22.33 15.26
C ASP A 152 -6.79 -21.97 14.22
N ASP A 153 -8.01 -21.62 14.65
CA ASP A 153 -9.10 -21.18 13.77
C ASP A 153 -8.93 -19.75 13.24
N HIS A 154 -7.87 -19.06 13.65
CA HIS A 154 -7.42 -17.78 13.13
C HIS A 154 -6.16 -17.89 12.25
N ILE A 155 -5.60 -19.09 12.06
CA ILE A 155 -4.41 -19.34 11.23
C ILE A 155 -4.82 -20.17 9.99
N PHE A 156 -4.67 -19.59 8.81
CA PHE A 156 -5.12 -20.17 7.54
C PHE A 156 -3.93 -20.52 6.66
N PHE A 157 -3.84 -21.78 6.23
CA PHE A 157 -2.86 -22.17 5.21
C PHE A 157 -3.44 -21.96 3.82
N LEU A 158 -2.88 -21.05 3.03
CA LEU A 158 -3.39 -20.70 1.71
C LEU A 158 -2.37 -21.02 0.58
N PRO A 159 -2.84 -21.28 -0.64
CA PRO A 159 -1.99 -21.64 -1.77
C PRO A 159 -1.07 -20.49 -2.21
N LYS A 160 -0.18 -20.79 -3.16
CA LYS A 160 0.82 -19.87 -3.73
C LYS A 160 0.23 -18.57 -4.29
N GLU A 161 -1.01 -18.60 -4.79
CA GLU A 161 -1.67 -17.39 -5.29
C GLU A 161 -1.99 -16.37 -4.18
N ASN A 162 -2.04 -16.80 -2.92
CA ASN A 162 -2.27 -15.96 -1.77
C ASN A 162 -0.99 -15.73 -0.96
N ASN A 163 -0.28 -16.81 -0.63
CA ASN A 163 0.86 -16.76 0.30
C ASN A 163 2.22 -16.98 -0.37
N TRP A 164 2.46 -16.25 -1.46
CA TRP A 164 3.76 -16.17 -2.10
C TRP A 164 3.92 -14.81 -2.74
N TRP A 165 4.93 -14.07 -2.29
CA TRP A 165 5.17 -12.75 -2.81
C TRP A 165 6.35 -12.73 -3.78
N GLY A 166 6.10 -12.11 -4.93
CA GLY A 166 7.12 -11.74 -5.91
C GLY A 166 7.47 -12.81 -6.97
N PRO A 167 8.47 -12.50 -7.81
CA PRO A 167 9.22 -11.24 -7.81
C PRO A 167 8.37 -10.04 -8.28
N ALA A 168 8.85 -8.83 -7.95
CA ALA A 168 8.29 -7.55 -8.41
C ALA A 168 8.16 -7.44 -9.95
N GLY A 169 9.08 -8.09 -10.68
CA GLY A 169 9.11 -8.17 -12.14
C GLY A 169 8.99 -9.61 -12.64
N THR A 170 9.68 -9.93 -13.74
CA THR A 170 9.73 -11.32 -14.25
C THR A 170 10.72 -12.19 -13.50
N THR A 171 11.75 -11.57 -12.90
CA THR A 171 12.82 -12.20 -12.13
C THR A 171 13.08 -11.42 -10.85
N GLY A 172 13.76 -12.03 -9.87
CA GLY A 172 14.18 -11.36 -8.64
C GLY A 172 13.82 -12.08 -7.35
N PRO A 173 14.07 -11.43 -6.19
CA PRO A 173 13.84 -12.03 -4.88
C PRO A 173 12.33 -12.24 -4.63
N CYS A 174 12.01 -13.38 -4.03
CA CYS A 174 10.66 -13.82 -3.72
C CYS A 174 10.68 -14.86 -2.59
N GLY A 175 9.50 -15.21 -2.06
CA GLY A 175 9.38 -16.25 -1.06
C GLY A 175 7.97 -16.43 -0.53
N PRO A 176 7.77 -17.44 0.34
CA PRO A 176 6.54 -17.56 1.10
C PRO A 176 6.41 -16.38 2.06
N ASP A 177 5.18 -16.08 2.44
CA ASP A 177 4.88 -14.98 3.33
C ASP A 177 3.82 -15.38 4.37
N THR A 178 3.57 -14.46 5.29
CA THR A 178 2.43 -14.52 6.21
C THR A 178 1.73 -13.17 6.20
N GLU A 179 0.41 -13.17 6.07
CA GLU A 179 -0.36 -11.92 6.00
C GLU A 179 -1.27 -11.80 7.22
N MET A 180 -1.48 -10.56 7.65
CA MET A 180 -2.27 -10.18 8.81
C MET A 180 -3.54 -9.48 8.32
N PHE A 181 -4.67 -10.02 8.71
CA PHE A 181 -6.00 -9.55 8.32
C PHE A 181 -6.76 -9.02 9.54
N PHE A 182 -7.45 -7.91 9.34
CA PHE A 182 -8.51 -7.49 10.24
C PHE A 182 -9.84 -8.13 9.81
N ILE A 183 -10.49 -8.85 10.72
CA ILE A 183 -11.85 -9.38 10.55
C ILE A 183 -12.81 -8.19 10.70
N THR A 184 -13.54 -7.86 9.64
CA THR A 184 -14.55 -6.79 9.62
C THR A 184 -15.88 -7.28 10.19
N ASP A 185 -16.86 -6.39 10.32
CA ASP A 185 -18.22 -6.75 10.78
C ASP A 185 -19.05 -7.46 9.71
N LYS A 186 -18.47 -7.75 8.54
CA LYS A 186 -19.18 -8.42 7.46
C LYS A 186 -19.33 -9.91 7.77
N GLU A 187 -20.56 -10.42 7.67
CA GLU A 187 -20.85 -11.84 7.88
C GLU A 187 -20.05 -12.75 6.94
N PRO A 188 -19.72 -13.99 7.37
CA PRO A 188 -19.06 -14.96 6.51
C PRO A 188 -19.83 -15.19 5.22
N CYS A 189 -19.15 -15.26 4.08
CA CYS A 189 -19.77 -15.54 2.78
C CYS A 189 -20.15 -17.02 2.59
N GLY A 190 -19.90 -17.86 3.59
CA GLY A 190 -20.13 -19.30 3.58
C GLY A 190 -19.41 -19.99 4.74
N PRO A 191 -19.58 -21.32 4.89
CA PRO A 191 -18.90 -22.11 5.93
C PRO A 191 -17.37 -22.12 5.78
N ASP A 192 -16.87 -22.00 4.55
CA ASP A 192 -15.43 -22.01 4.23
C ASP A 192 -14.86 -20.59 4.05
N CYS A 193 -15.50 -19.57 4.64
CA CYS A 193 -15.07 -18.18 4.50
C CYS A 193 -13.70 -17.97 5.18
N SER A 194 -12.70 -17.67 4.36
CA SER A 194 -11.31 -17.50 4.77
C SER A 194 -10.72 -16.20 4.21
N PRO A 195 -9.49 -15.83 4.59
CA PRO A 195 -8.80 -14.69 4.01
C PRO A 195 -8.60 -14.76 2.49
N ALA A 196 -8.69 -15.94 1.86
CA ALA A 196 -8.64 -16.08 0.40
C ALA A 196 -9.89 -15.56 -0.32
N CYS A 197 -10.97 -15.23 0.41
CA CYS A 197 -12.23 -14.77 -0.16
C CYS A 197 -12.22 -13.24 -0.41
N SER A 198 -12.64 -12.80 -1.59
CA SER A 198 -12.86 -11.38 -1.90
C SER A 198 -14.15 -10.79 -1.30
N CYS A 199 -14.71 -11.43 -0.27
CA CYS A 199 -15.99 -11.02 0.30
C CYS A 199 -15.89 -9.75 1.15
N GLY A 200 -14.70 -9.32 1.57
CA GLY A 200 -14.50 -8.14 2.41
C GLY A 200 -14.67 -8.39 3.92
N ARG A 201 -14.83 -9.64 4.35
CA ARG A 201 -14.78 -10.02 5.77
C ARG A 201 -13.35 -9.94 6.33
N TYR A 202 -12.36 -10.30 5.54
CA TYR A 202 -10.95 -10.22 5.92
C TYR A 202 -10.31 -9.09 5.11
N LEU A 203 -9.87 -8.04 5.79
CA LEU A 203 -9.13 -6.93 5.19
C LEU A 203 -7.66 -7.11 5.53
N GLU A 204 -6.84 -7.44 4.53
CA GLU A 204 -5.39 -7.51 4.67
C GLU A 204 -4.84 -6.13 5.04
N ILE A 205 -4.12 -6.04 6.16
CA ILE A 205 -3.49 -4.79 6.63
C ILE A 205 -1.97 -4.83 6.51
N TRP A 206 -1.34 -6.00 6.60
CA TRP A 206 0.11 -6.16 6.62
C TRP A 206 0.52 -7.53 6.05
N ASN A 207 1.63 -7.58 5.32
CA ASN A 207 2.26 -8.80 4.84
C ASN A 207 3.74 -8.84 5.27
N ASP A 208 4.18 -9.96 5.83
CA ASP A 208 5.58 -10.29 6.14
C ASP A 208 6.10 -11.36 5.16
N VAL A 209 6.90 -10.93 4.18
CA VAL A 209 7.50 -11.78 3.15
C VAL A 209 8.85 -12.31 3.61
N PHE A 210 9.00 -13.63 3.59
CA PHE A 210 10.22 -14.32 3.98
C PHE A 210 11.04 -14.70 2.74
N MET A 211 11.65 -13.67 2.15
CA MET A 211 12.41 -13.81 0.91
C MET A 211 13.62 -14.73 1.10
N GLN A 212 13.56 -15.88 0.44
CA GLN A 212 14.60 -16.90 0.50
C GLN A 212 14.91 -17.52 -0.88
N TYR A 213 14.22 -17.07 -1.93
CA TYR A 213 14.41 -17.52 -3.31
C TYR A 213 14.59 -16.34 -4.27
N ASN A 214 15.31 -16.59 -5.36
CA ASN A 214 15.39 -15.75 -6.54
C ASN A 214 14.73 -16.50 -7.70
N LYS A 215 13.72 -15.90 -8.33
CA LYS A 215 13.16 -16.44 -9.56
C LYS A 215 14.04 -16.03 -10.74
N ASN A 216 14.59 -16.99 -11.46
CA ASN A 216 15.41 -16.75 -12.64
C ASN A 216 14.56 -16.58 -13.92
N ALA A 217 15.22 -16.26 -15.04
CA ALA A 217 14.54 -16.01 -16.31
C ALA A 217 13.86 -17.27 -16.89
N GLU A 218 14.32 -18.46 -16.51
CA GLU A 218 13.73 -19.75 -16.83
C GLU A 218 12.53 -20.10 -15.94
N GLY A 219 12.20 -19.24 -14.96
CA GLY A 219 11.09 -19.41 -14.04
C GLY A 219 11.37 -20.33 -12.85
N LYS A 220 12.62 -20.74 -12.63
CA LYS A 220 13.02 -21.57 -11.48
C LYS A 220 13.31 -20.71 -10.25
N PHE A 221 13.02 -21.26 -9.08
CA PHE A 221 13.29 -20.65 -7.79
C PHE A 221 14.62 -21.18 -7.21
N GLU A 222 15.64 -20.34 -7.22
CA GLU A 222 16.97 -20.66 -6.69
C GLU A 222 17.14 -20.04 -5.30
N PRO A 223 17.77 -20.71 -4.32
CA PRO A 223 18.00 -20.10 -3.01
C PRO A 223 18.79 -18.80 -3.09
N LEU A 224 18.36 -17.77 -2.35
CA LEU A 224 19.13 -16.54 -2.19
C LEU A 224 20.39 -16.78 -1.36
N ILE A 225 21.43 -15.96 -1.58
CA ILE A 225 22.66 -15.99 -0.78
C ILE A 225 22.43 -15.68 0.71
N GLN A 226 21.35 -14.94 0.99
CA GLN A 226 20.93 -14.56 2.33
C GLN A 226 19.40 -14.66 2.44
N LYS A 227 18.90 -14.93 3.64
CA LYS A 227 17.47 -14.85 3.93
C LYS A 227 17.12 -13.43 4.33
N ASN A 228 16.08 -12.87 3.74
CA ASN A 228 15.63 -11.52 4.02
C ASN A 228 14.22 -11.52 4.59
N VAL A 229 13.87 -10.44 5.27
CA VAL A 229 12.49 -10.09 5.60
C VAL A 229 12.16 -8.84 4.83
N ASP A 230 11.02 -8.85 4.14
CA ASP A 230 10.40 -7.70 3.52
C ASP A 230 8.98 -7.60 4.06
N THR A 231 8.58 -6.45 4.57
CA THR A 231 7.22 -6.25 5.06
C THR A 231 6.55 -5.07 4.40
N GLY A 232 5.23 -5.13 4.31
CA GLY A 232 4.42 -4.03 3.78
C GLY A 232 3.08 -3.93 4.48
N MET A 233 2.91 -2.89 5.30
CA MET A 233 1.64 -2.52 5.92
C MET A 233 0.97 -1.40 5.15
N GLY A 234 -0.30 -1.58 4.75
CA GLY A 234 -1.06 -0.54 4.07
C GLY A 234 -1.50 0.55 5.05
N LEU A 235 -0.98 1.77 4.92
CA LEU A 235 -1.30 2.88 5.82
C LEU A 235 -2.81 3.16 5.86
N GLU A 236 -3.42 3.33 4.69
CA GLU A 236 -4.81 3.71 4.56
C GLU A 236 -5.77 2.62 5.07
N ARG A 237 -5.44 1.35 4.87
CA ARG A 237 -6.23 0.24 5.42
C ARG A 237 -6.10 0.18 6.94
N THR A 238 -4.89 0.31 7.46
CA THR A 238 -4.62 0.26 8.91
C THR A 238 -5.30 1.41 9.64
N ILE A 239 -5.21 2.64 9.12
CA ILE A 239 -5.86 3.81 9.73
C ILE A 239 -7.40 3.74 9.65
N CYS A 240 -7.94 3.12 8.59
CA CYS A 240 -9.36 2.81 8.47
C CYS A 240 -9.82 1.88 9.60
N VAL A 241 -9.08 0.79 9.82
CA VAL A 241 -9.35 -0.20 10.89
C VAL A 241 -9.26 0.45 12.28
N LEU A 242 -8.16 1.15 12.57
CA LEU A 242 -7.93 1.77 13.88
C LEU A 242 -9.01 2.79 14.28
N ASN A 243 -9.56 3.49 13.29
CA ASN A 243 -10.60 4.49 13.50
C ASN A 243 -12.03 3.93 13.34
N GLY A 244 -12.19 2.61 13.13
CA GLY A 244 -13.51 1.99 12.93
C GLY A 244 -14.28 2.55 11.74
N LYS A 245 -13.56 2.97 10.68
CA LYS A 245 -14.16 3.51 9.45
C LYS A 245 -14.59 2.39 8.53
N LYS A 246 -15.61 2.65 7.71
CA LYS A 246 -16.12 1.66 6.75
C LYS A 246 -15.32 1.61 5.46
N SER A 247 -14.53 2.65 5.21
CA SER A 247 -13.76 2.79 3.98
C SER A 247 -12.52 3.63 4.21
N VAL A 248 -11.46 3.34 3.47
CA VAL A 248 -10.20 4.09 3.47
C VAL A 248 -10.41 5.58 3.15
N TYR A 249 -11.44 5.91 2.38
CA TYR A 249 -11.78 7.28 2.00
C TYR A 249 -12.38 8.11 3.16
N GLU A 250 -12.81 7.47 4.25
CA GLU A 250 -13.38 8.15 5.43
C GLU A 250 -12.30 8.53 6.48
N THR A 251 -11.04 8.42 6.09
CA THR A 251 -9.87 8.69 6.93
C THR A 251 -9.27 10.05 6.58
N ASP A 252 -8.40 10.56 7.46
CA ASP A 252 -7.70 11.83 7.23
C ASP A 252 -6.86 11.83 5.96
N ALA A 253 -6.51 10.65 5.42
CA ALA A 253 -5.86 10.51 4.11
C ALA A 253 -6.70 11.01 2.92
N PHE A 254 -8.00 11.24 3.10
CA PHE A 254 -8.93 11.62 2.04
C PHE A 254 -10.01 12.65 2.43
N THR A 255 -10.32 12.84 3.71
CA THR A 255 -11.45 13.68 4.14
C THR A 255 -11.41 15.10 3.58
N ASP A 256 -10.22 15.72 3.51
CA ASP A 256 -10.07 17.08 2.99
C ASP A 256 -10.26 17.13 1.47
N ILE A 257 -9.81 16.07 0.76
CA ILE A 257 -10.02 15.91 -0.68
C ILE A 257 -11.53 15.74 -0.97
N LEU A 258 -12.22 14.88 -0.21
CA LEU A 258 -13.66 14.67 -0.35
C LEU A 258 -14.45 15.94 -0.02
N ALA A 259 -14.03 16.70 1.00
CA ALA A 259 -14.64 17.98 1.34
C ALA A 259 -14.51 18.99 0.20
N LYS A 260 -13.35 19.06 -0.46
CA LYS A 260 -13.14 19.90 -1.65
C LYS A 260 -14.01 19.46 -2.83
N ILE A 261 -14.16 18.14 -3.06
CA ILE A 261 -15.05 17.62 -4.11
C ILE A 261 -16.52 17.99 -3.80
N ALA A 262 -16.95 17.87 -2.54
CA ALA A 262 -18.31 18.26 -2.12
C ALA A 262 -18.57 19.76 -2.33
N GLU A 263 -17.61 20.60 -1.95
CA GLU A 263 -17.67 22.06 -2.15
C GLU A 263 -17.84 22.43 -3.63
N LEU A 264 -17.04 21.82 -4.51
CA LEU A 264 -17.02 22.14 -5.94
C LEU A 264 -18.22 21.57 -6.70
N SER A 265 -18.68 20.36 -6.36
CA SER A 265 -19.82 19.70 -7.03
C SER A 265 -21.19 20.12 -6.48
N GLY A 266 -21.25 20.61 -5.23
CA GLY A 266 -22.51 20.77 -4.50
C GLY A 266 -23.20 19.45 -4.15
N LYS A 267 -22.48 18.31 -4.22
CA LYS A 267 -22.96 16.97 -3.88
C LYS A 267 -22.42 16.53 -2.51
N GLU A 268 -23.07 15.54 -1.91
CA GLU A 268 -22.67 14.97 -0.62
C GLU A 268 -22.10 13.57 -0.79
N TYR A 269 -20.92 13.30 -0.20
CA TYR A 269 -20.34 11.97 -0.17
C TYR A 269 -21.25 11.02 0.64
N GLY A 270 -21.62 9.87 0.07
CA GLY A 270 -22.54 8.93 0.70
C GLY A 270 -24.02 9.16 0.38
N SER A 271 -24.38 10.14 -0.46
CA SER A 271 -25.78 10.38 -0.84
C SER A 271 -26.42 9.20 -1.58
N ASP A 272 -25.63 8.56 -2.43
CA ASP A 272 -25.98 7.40 -3.24
C ASP A 272 -24.69 6.71 -3.74
N ASP A 273 -24.84 5.48 -4.24
CA ASP A 273 -23.69 4.65 -4.65
C ASP A 273 -22.91 5.23 -5.83
N GLU A 274 -23.58 5.88 -6.79
CA GLU A 274 -22.94 6.45 -7.98
C GLU A 274 -22.10 7.68 -7.62
N THR A 275 -22.68 8.60 -6.83
CA THR A 275 -21.99 9.79 -6.31
C THR A 275 -20.83 9.38 -5.41
N THR A 276 -21.03 8.40 -4.51
CA THR A 276 -19.98 7.88 -3.63
C THR A 276 -18.81 7.33 -4.44
N LYS A 277 -19.10 6.50 -5.46
CA LYS A 277 -18.07 5.94 -6.34
C LYS A 277 -17.32 7.04 -7.11
N ALA A 278 -18.02 8.04 -7.62
CA ALA A 278 -17.42 9.17 -8.33
C ALA A 278 -16.45 9.95 -7.43
N PHE A 279 -16.85 10.27 -6.21
CA PHE A 279 -16.00 10.95 -5.23
C PHE A 279 -14.71 10.18 -4.97
N ARG A 280 -14.81 8.87 -4.74
CA ARG A 280 -13.67 7.98 -4.47
C ARG A 280 -12.69 7.93 -5.64
N ILE A 281 -13.20 7.78 -6.87
CA ILE A 281 -12.38 7.74 -8.08
C ILE A 281 -11.68 9.08 -8.32
N ILE A 282 -12.40 10.20 -8.18
CA ILE A 282 -11.82 11.52 -8.33
C ILE A 282 -10.72 11.74 -7.28
N ALA A 283 -11.00 11.44 -6.01
CA ALA A 283 -10.05 11.63 -4.92
C ALA A 283 -8.77 10.79 -5.11
N ASP A 284 -8.91 9.50 -5.40
CA ASP A 284 -7.78 8.60 -5.63
C ASP A 284 -6.94 9.02 -6.85
N HIS A 285 -7.59 9.23 -8.00
CA HIS A 285 -6.88 9.51 -9.24
C HIS A 285 -6.22 10.89 -9.23
N MET A 286 -6.84 11.89 -8.60
CA MET A 286 -6.22 13.20 -8.43
C MET A 286 -5.04 13.16 -7.47
N ARG A 287 -5.15 12.40 -6.36
CA ARG A 287 -4.02 12.15 -5.46
C ARG A 287 -2.87 11.46 -6.20
N THR A 288 -3.15 10.37 -6.89
CA THR A 288 -2.17 9.61 -7.68
C THR A 288 -1.49 10.48 -8.74
N SER A 289 -2.27 11.23 -9.52
CA SER A 289 -1.74 12.09 -10.59
C SER A 289 -0.85 13.19 -10.03
N THR A 290 -1.25 13.79 -8.90
CA THR A 290 -0.44 14.79 -8.18
C THR A 290 0.89 14.20 -7.72
N PHE A 291 0.90 12.99 -7.17
CA PHE A 291 2.14 12.30 -6.77
C PHE A 291 3.03 11.93 -7.95
N ILE A 292 2.46 11.46 -9.07
CA ILE A 292 3.27 11.14 -10.27
C ILE A 292 3.95 12.41 -10.83
N MET A 293 3.21 13.52 -10.95
CA MET A 293 3.77 14.75 -11.52
C MET A 293 4.65 15.51 -10.53
N GLY A 294 4.35 15.44 -9.24
CA GLY A 294 5.06 16.16 -8.19
C GLY A 294 6.32 15.46 -7.70
N ASP A 295 6.56 14.21 -8.09
CA ASP A 295 7.81 13.50 -7.77
C ASP A 295 9.03 14.19 -8.42
N ASP A 296 10.21 14.10 -7.82
CA ASP A 296 11.44 14.68 -8.38
C ASP A 296 11.80 14.09 -9.76
N ARG A 297 11.27 12.89 -10.08
CA ARG A 297 11.38 12.25 -11.40
C ARG A 297 10.07 12.26 -12.17
N GLY A 298 9.15 13.16 -11.81
CA GLY A 298 7.80 13.19 -12.34
C GLY A 298 7.72 13.33 -13.86
N VAL A 299 6.62 12.84 -14.42
CA VAL A 299 6.37 12.81 -15.87
C VAL A 299 5.12 13.59 -16.23
N SER A 300 5.09 14.13 -17.45
CA SER A 300 3.89 14.74 -18.04
C SER A 300 2.94 13.71 -18.66
N PRO A 301 1.63 14.03 -18.77
CA PRO A 301 0.67 13.21 -19.51
C PRO A 301 1.10 12.98 -20.98
N SER A 302 1.15 11.72 -21.42
CA SER A 302 1.65 11.33 -22.75
C SER A 302 0.81 10.21 -23.39
N ASN A 303 1.22 9.74 -24.58
CA ASN A 303 0.60 8.60 -25.27
C ASN A 303 1.32 7.25 -25.01
N VAL A 304 2.39 7.24 -24.21
CA VAL A 304 3.23 6.05 -23.97
C VAL A 304 3.57 5.91 -22.48
N ASP A 305 3.81 4.67 -22.05
CA ASP A 305 4.37 4.31 -20.74
C ASP A 305 3.70 5.00 -19.54
N GLN A 306 4.48 5.49 -18.57
CA GLN A 306 3.97 6.16 -17.36
C GLN A 306 3.09 7.36 -17.70
N GLY A 307 3.45 8.12 -18.74
CA GLY A 307 2.69 9.28 -19.19
C GLY A 307 1.29 8.91 -19.71
N TYR A 308 1.14 7.73 -20.33
CA TYR A 308 -0.17 7.22 -20.74
C TYR A 308 -1.05 6.85 -19.54
N VAL A 309 -0.46 6.19 -18.53
CA VAL A 309 -1.19 5.86 -17.29
C VAL A 309 -1.65 7.13 -16.59
N LEU A 310 -0.76 8.11 -16.42
CA LEU A 310 -1.08 9.41 -15.84
C LEU A 310 -2.23 10.10 -16.59
N ARG A 311 -2.15 10.16 -17.93
CA ARG A 311 -3.23 10.70 -18.77
C ARG A 311 -4.56 9.97 -18.53
N ARG A 312 -4.53 8.64 -18.45
CA ARG A 312 -5.72 7.81 -18.23
C ARG A 312 -6.38 8.11 -16.89
N LEU A 313 -5.59 8.27 -15.83
CA LEU A 313 -6.08 8.60 -14.48
C LEU A 313 -6.75 9.98 -14.47
N ILE A 314 -6.07 11.02 -15.00
CA ILE A 314 -6.61 12.38 -15.09
C ILE A 314 -7.93 12.39 -15.87
N ARG A 315 -7.97 11.80 -17.06
CA ARG A 315 -9.19 11.78 -17.89
C ARG A 315 -10.33 10.99 -17.25
N ARG A 316 -10.03 9.93 -16.51
CA ARG A 316 -11.04 9.18 -15.75
C ARG A 316 -11.59 10.04 -14.61
N ALA A 317 -10.75 10.76 -13.87
CA ALA A 317 -11.20 11.73 -12.86
C ALA A 317 -12.07 12.85 -13.48
N VAL A 318 -11.65 13.44 -14.61
CA VAL A 318 -12.45 14.46 -15.34
C VAL A 318 -13.80 13.91 -15.76
N ARG A 319 -13.87 12.71 -16.34
CA ARG A 319 -15.14 12.08 -16.74
C ARG A 319 -16.11 11.91 -15.57
N TYR A 320 -15.64 11.39 -14.43
CA TYR A 320 -16.48 11.26 -13.24
C TYR A 320 -16.85 12.62 -12.66
N GLY A 321 -15.93 13.59 -12.70
CA GLY A 321 -16.19 14.98 -12.30
C GLY A 321 -17.32 15.63 -13.10
N MET A 322 -17.30 15.50 -14.43
CA MET A 322 -18.41 15.93 -15.29
C MET A 322 -19.73 15.27 -14.91
N GLY A 323 -19.70 13.98 -14.56
CA GLY A 323 -20.89 13.22 -14.14
C GLY A 323 -21.54 13.74 -12.86
N ILE A 324 -20.76 14.31 -11.94
CA ILE A 324 -21.27 14.91 -10.69
C ILE A 324 -21.37 16.45 -10.76
N GLY A 325 -21.12 17.05 -11.92
CA GLY A 325 -21.27 18.50 -12.14
C GLY A 325 -20.10 19.35 -11.62
N MET A 326 -18.88 18.81 -11.59
CA MET A 326 -17.68 19.59 -11.24
C MET A 326 -17.45 20.73 -12.26
N PRO A 327 -17.02 21.92 -11.82
CA PRO A 327 -16.68 23.04 -12.70
C PRO A 327 -15.32 22.83 -13.39
N ASP A 328 -15.07 23.56 -14.47
CA ASP A 328 -13.76 23.58 -15.15
C ASP A 328 -12.63 24.01 -14.18
N GLY A 329 -11.49 23.34 -14.27
CA GLY A 329 -10.29 23.64 -13.46
C GLY A 329 -10.30 22.98 -12.08
N PHE A 330 -11.29 22.13 -11.79
CA PHE A 330 -11.39 21.46 -10.50
C PHE A 330 -10.19 20.56 -10.20
N THR A 331 -9.52 20.04 -11.25
CA THR A 331 -8.36 19.16 -11.08
C THR A 331 -7.23 19.87 -10.35
N GLY A 332 -6.97 21.14 -10.69
CA GLY A 332 -5.97 21.97 -10.02
C GLY A 332 -6.35 22.30 -8.57
N GLU A 333 -7.63 22.57 -8.30
CA GLU A 333 -8.09 22.87 -6.93
C GLU A 333 -7.97 21.65 -6.01
N ILE A 334 -8.24 20.45 -6.50
CA ILE A 334 -8.02 19.21 -5.73
C ILE A 334 -6.52 18.95 -5.53
N ALA A 335 -5.70 19.16 -6.57
CA ALA A 335 -4.26 18.97 -6.46
C ALA A 335 -3.61 19.87 -5.39
N LYS A 336 -4.08 21.11 -5.24
CA LYS A 336 -3.63 22.01 -4.15
C LYS A 336 -3.90 21.44 -2.77
N VAL A 337 -5.06 20.81 -2.57
CA VAL A 337 -5.41 20.15 -1.29
C VAL A 337 -4.46 18.98 -1.04
N VAL A 338 -4.20 18.16 -2.05
CA VAL A 338 -3.23 17.05 -1.96
C VAL A 338 -1.84 17.58 -1.61
N ILE A 339 -1.35 18.60 -2.31
CA ILE A 339 0.00 19.15 -2.04
C ILE A 339 0.08 19.68 -0.60
N ALA A 340 -0.89 20.48 -0.16
CA ALA A 340 -0.90 21.04 1.19
C ALA A 340 -0.95 19.95 2.27
N GLN A 341 -1.67 18.85 2.03
CA GLN A 341 -1.78 17.74 2.97
C GLN A 341 -0.46 16.96 3.12
N PHE A 342 0.33 16.87 2.05
CA PHE A 342 1.49 15.97 1.99
C PHE A 342 2.84 16.70 1.94
N GLU A 343 2.89 18.03 1.81
CA GLU A 343 4.14 18.79 1.61
C GLU A 343 5.14 18.70 2.78
N GLU A 344 4.68 18.46 4.01
CA GLU A 344 5.59 18.26 5.14
C GLU A 344 6.35 16.92 5.08
N VAL A 345 5.69 15.88 4.56
CA VAL A 345 6.24 14.52 4.46
C VAL A 345 6.99 14.33 3.13
N TYR A 346 6.45 14.90 2.05
CA TYR A 346 6.93 14.78 0.68
C TYR A 346 7.13 16.19 0.08
N PRO A 347 8.18 16.92 0.49
CA PRO A 347 8.40 18.32 0.12
C PRO A 347 8.62 18.55 -1.39
N GLU A 348 8.93 17.50 -2.17
CA GLU A 348 8.94 17.52 -3.63
C GLU A 348 7.61 17.98 -4.23
N LEU A 349 6.48 17.63 -3.62
CA LEU A 349 5.15 18.02 -4.11
C LEU A 349 4.99 19.54 -4.13
N LYS A 350 5.49 20.22 -3.09
CA LYS A 350 5.46 21.68 -3.01
C LYS A 350 6.45 22.32 -3.96
N ARG A 351 7.67 21.77 -4.08
CA ARG A 351 8.67 22.27 -5.03
C ARG A 351 8.16 22.22 -6.48
N ASN A 352 7.39 21.19 -6.81
CA ASN A 352 6.88 20.92 -8.15
C ASN A 352 5.44 21.38 -8.38
N GLU A 353 4.83 22.11 -7.44
CA GLU A 353 3.42 22.54 -7.50
C GLU A 353 3.06 23.25 -8.81
N ALA A 354 3.89 24.20 -9.26
CA ALA A 354 3.61 24.96 -10.48
C ALA A 354 3.52 24.05 -11.72
N PHE A 355 4.40 23.06 -11.82
CA PHE A 355 4.40 22.08 -12.90
C PHE A 355 3.14 21.19 -12.85
N VAL A 356 2.78 20.68 -11.66
CA VAL A 356 1.57 19.87 -11.45
C VAL A 356 0.33 20.61 -11.93
N LEU A 357 0.15 21.87 -11.49
CA LEU A 357 -1.03 22.67 -11.81
C LEU A 357 -1.11 23.01 -13.31
N GLU A 358 0.03 23.31 -13.95
CA GLU A 358 0.09 23.57 -15.39
C GLU A 358 -0.32 22.33 -16.20
N GLN A 359 0.26 21.17 -15.89
CA GLN A 359 -0.02 19.94 -16.64
C GLN A 359 -1.46 19.44 -16.47
N LEU A 360 -2.04 19.60 -15.27
CA LEU A 360 -3.45 19.30 -15.03
C LEU A 360 -4.37 20.20 -15.87
N ALA A 361 -4.13 21.51 -15.86
CA ALA A 361 -4.91 22.45 -16.65
C ALA A 361 -4.81 22.14 -18.17
N LEU A 362 -3.62 21.80 -18.66
CA LEU A 362 -3.42 21.45 -20.07
C LEU A 362 -4.17 20.16 -20.45
N GLU A 363 -4.13 19.12 -19.61
CA GLU A 363 -4.79 17.85 -19.94
C GLU A 363 -6.32 17.92 -19.75
N GLU A 364 -6.82 18.66 -18.77
CA GLU A 364 -8.26 18.91 -18.57
C GLU A 364 -8.86 19.65 -19.78
N ASN A 365 -8.25 20.77 -20.19
CA ASN A 365 -8.67 21.57 -21.35
C ASN A 365 -8.60 20.82 -22.69
N ARG A 366 -7.77 19.79 -22.79
CA ARG A 366 -7.65 18.96 -24.01
C ARG A 366 -8.69 17.85 -24.06
N PHE A 367 -9.31 17.51 -22.93
CA PHE A 367 -10.24 16.39 -22.82
C PHE A 367 -11.70 16.84 -22.71
N ALA A 368 -11.96 17.94 -22.00
CA ALA A 368 -13.23 18.66 -22.01
C ALA A 368 -13.53 19.18 -23.42
#